data_AF-A0A953PLE0-F1
#
_entry.id   AF-A0A953PLE0-F1
#
_cell.length_a   1.000
_cell.length_b   1.000
_cell.length_c   1.000
_cell.angle_alpha   90.00
_cell.angle_beta   90.00
_cell.angle_gamma   90.00
#
_symmetry.space_group_name_H-M   'P 1'
#
loop_
_entity.id
_entity.type
_entity.pdbx_description
1 polymer ?
#
loop_
_entity_poly.entity_id
_entity_poly.type
_entity_poly.pdbx_seq_one_letter_code
_entity_poly.pdbx_strand_id
1 'polypeptide(L)'
;MDIPLPWERLLWSSRPWHLRRRLGGERYLLTDVRLVRIIRRGLDSFDELTFDDIGEIQRTESGLDRLLGTSTLVVHARRDFPPMVLARVRRGAQLAAFLELIASDPHAPLDPERVRHALAWEPRAPGLAREALGGFVAVLLAIAGVAIGLHGRAIAVSYAPDDAIAPGGQKKSQAEIRRFMETDVMPWAREALGRIKGGPDRITCETCHGASANARGWQMPAVSALPLPDVRDRGWEIYSSAMDAQMRNAIYGYVAEFDNQAKAGYMREIIVPGMARLLRRPAYDFTRSYQYNRARNALGCYHCHRVK
;
A
#
# COMPACT_ATOMS: atom_id res chain seq x y z
N MET A 1 -9.04 44.81 -14.63
CA MET A 1 -7.93 44.05 -14.02
C MET A 1 -7.43 43.07 -15.06
N ASP A 2 -6.12 43.00 -15.28
CA ASP A 2 -5.55 42.05 -16.24
C ASP A 2 -5.56 40.65 -15.62
N ILE A 3 -6.26 39.73 -16.29
CA ILE A 3 -6.31 38.31 -15.93
C ILE A 3 -5.92 37.51 -17.18
N PRO A 4 -4.85 36.69 -17.13
CA PRO A 4 -3.99 36.42 -15.96
C PRO A 4 -3.15 37.64 -15.54
N LEU A 5 -2.61 37.63 -14.31
CA LEU A 5 -1.67 38.65 -13.84
C LEU A 5 -0.36 38.57 -14.65
N PRO A 6 0.42 39.66 -14.78
CA PRO A 6 1.62 39.68 -15.63
C PRO A 6 2.70 38.64 -15.28
N TRP A 7 2.72 38.16 -14.04
CA TRP A 7 3.67 37.16 -13.54
C TRP A 7 3.12 35.73 -13.56
N GLU A 8 1.82 35.55 -13.83
CA GLU A 8 1.18 34.24 -13.93
C GLU A 8 1.39 33.66 -15.31
N ARG A 9 1.69 32.36 -15.36
CA ARG A 9 1.78 31.63 -16.63
C ARG A 9 0.44 30.99 -16.94
N LEU A 10 -0.14 31.34 -18.08
CA LEU A 10 -1.35 30.70 -18.57
C LEU A 10 -1.05 29.27 -19.03
N LEU A 11 -1.60 28.27 -18.33
CA LEU A 11 -1.42 26.86 -18.66
C LEU A 11 -2.54 26.33 -19.57
N TRP A 12 -3.77 26.79 -19.35
CA TRP A 12 -4.93 26.42 -20.16
C TRP A 12 -5.99 27.50 -20.15
N SER A 13 -6.75 27.60 -21.23
CA SER A 13 -7.93 28.45 -21.30
C SER A 13 -9.05 27.80 -22.10
N SER A 14 -10.29 28.09 -21.71
CA SER A 14 -11.47 27.61 -22.41
C SER A 14 -12.63 28.58 -22.28
N ARG A 15 -13.66 28.32 -23.06
CA ARG A 15 -14.95 29.00 -23.02
C ARG A 15 -16.05 27.95 -23.00
N PRO A 16 -17.13 28.16 -22.23
CA PRO A 16 -18.26 27.25 -22.26
C PRO A 16 -18.80 27.15 -23.70
N TRP A 17 -19.07 25.92 -24.13
CA TRP A 17 -19.57 25.69 -25.48
C TRP A 17 -21.05 26.09 -25.59
N HIS A 18 -21.33 27.23 -26.24
CA HIS A 18 -22.68 27.68 -26.54
C HIS A 18 -22.91 27.71 -28.06
N LEU A 19 -24.03 27.15 -28.51
CA LEU A 19 -24.49 27.23 -29.91
C LEU A 19 -24.62 28.69 -30.41
N ARG A 20 -24.87 29.64 -29.50
CA ARG A 20 -24.79 31.08 -29.76
C ARG A 20 -23.51 31.65 -29.13
N ARG A 21 -22.39 31.58 -29.86
CA ARG A 21 -21.04 32.08 -29.47
C ARG A 21 -20.99 33.55 -28.98
N ARG A 22 -22.02 34.36 -29.21
CA ARG A 22 -22.04 35.81 -28.94
C ARG A 22 -22.60 36.23 -27.58
N LEU A 23 -23.13 35.33 -26.75
CA LEU A 23 -23.94 35.71 -25.56
C LEU A 23 -23.35 35.34 -24.19
N GLY A 24 -22.21 34.65 -24.12
CA GLY A 24 -21.58 34.27 -22.86
C GLY A 24 -20.16 34.82 -22.80
N GLY A 25 -19.97 35.97 -22.17
CA GLY A 25 -18.65 36.54 -21.88
C GLY A 25 -17.87 35.76 -20.81
N GLU A 26 -18.13 34.46 -20.70
CA GLU A 26 -17.54 33.58 -19.70
C GLU A 26 -16.25 32.95 -20.22
N ARG A 27 -15.22 32.91 -19.38
CA ARG A 27 -13.92 32.32 -19.69
C ARG A 27 -13.40 31.56 -18.49
N TYR A 28 -12.81 30.40 -18.76
CA TYR A 28 -12.10 29.60 -17.78
C TYR A 28 -10.62 29.71 -18.07
N LEU A 29 -9.83 29.99 -17.06
CA LEU A 29 -8.38 30.12 -17.14
C LEU A 29 -7.77 29.24 -16.06
N LEU A 30 -6.72 28.52 -16.42
CA LEU A 30 -5.88 27.78 -15.50
C LEU A 30 -4.49 28.35 -15.62
N THR A 31 -3.99 28.89 -14.51
CA THR A 31 -2.65 29.45 -14.40
C THR A 31 -1.75 28.47 -13.66
N ASP A 32 -0.49 28.83 -13.45
CA ASP A 32 0.44 28.08 -12.60
C ASP A 32 0.17 28.19 -11.10
N VAL A 33 -0.81 29.00 -10.67
CA VAL A 33 -1.15 29.18 -9.25
C VAL A 33 -2.62 28.97 -8.90
N ARG A 34 -3.53 29.16 -9.87
CA ARG A 34 -4.98 29.14 -9.61
C ARG A 34 -5.83 28.83 -10.84
N LEU A 35 -7.05 28.38 -10.55
CA LEU A 35 -8.15 28.28 -11.48
C LEU A 35 -9.01 29.55 -11.38
N VAL A 36 -9.35 30.15 -12.53
CA VAL A 36 -10.14 31.39 -12.60
C VAL A 36 -11.31 31.21 -13.56
N ARG A 37 -12.48 31.68 -13.14
CA ARG A 37 -13.68 31.79 -13.94
C ARG A 37 -14.08 33.26 -14.05
N ILE A 38 -13.99 33.81 -15.25
CA ILE A 38 -14.38 35.20 -15.53
C ILE A 38 -15.80 35.19 -16.10
N ILE A 39 -16.69 36.03 -15.58
CA ILE A 39 -18.07 36.20 -16.06
C ILE A 39 -18.27 37.66 -16.48
N ARG A 40 -18.27 37.94 -17.79
CA ARG A 40 -18.57 39.29 -18.29
C ARG A 40 -20.07 39.46 -18.51
N ARG A 41 -20.79 39.88 -17.46
CA ARG A 41 -22.20 40.31 -17.51
C ARG A 41 -22.38 41.61 -16.74
N GLY A 42 -22.16 42.74 -17.40
CA GLY A 42 -22.38 44.09 -16.84
C GLY A 42 -21.22 44.60 -15.99
N LEU A 43 -21.00 43.98 -14.83
CA LEU A 43 -19.79 44.16 -14.02
C LEU A 43 -18.88 42.94 -14.24
N ASP A 44 -17.60 43.17 -14.48
CA ASP A 44 -16.63 42.08 -14.59
C ASP A 44 -16.48 41.41 -13.21
N SER A 45 -17.17 40.28 -13.01
CA SER A 45 -16.97 39.41 -11.86
C SER A 45 -16.09 38.23 -12.24
N PHE A 46 -15.30 37.75 -11.28
CA PHE A 46 -14.54 36.53 -11.42
C PHE A 46 -14.57 35.73 -10.12
N ASP A 47 -14.64 34.41 -10.27
CA ASP A 47 -14.41 33.46 -9.20
C ASP A 47 -12.97 32.95 -9.35
N GLU A 48 -12.23 32.83 -8.26
CA GLU A 48 -10.88 32.27 -8.25
C GLU A 48 -10.73 31.20 -7.17
N LEU A 49 -9.89 30.21 -7.45
CA LEU A 49 -9.57 29.15 -6.52
C LEU A 49 -8.09 28.77 -6.68
N THR A 50 -7.30 29.00 -5.63
CA THR A 50 -5.89 28.58 -5.59
C THR A 50 -5.80 27.06 -5.54
N PHE A 51 -4.69 26.49 -6.01
CA PHE A 51 -4.51 25.03 -6.01
C PHE A 51 -4.52 24.41 -4.61
N ASP A 52 -4.01 25.13 -3.61
CA ASP A 52 -4.05 24.72 -2.20
C ASP A 52 -5.48 24.65 -1.64
N ASP A 53 -6.39 25.43 -2.20
CA ASP A 53 -7.79 25.48 -1.76
C ASP A 53 -8.69 24.51 -2.55
N ILE A 54 -8.20 23.82 -3.60
CA ILE A 54 -9.01 22.82 -4.32
C ILE A 54 -9.23 21.60 -3.42
N GLY A 55 -10.50 21.28 -3.20
CA GLY A 55 -10.96 20.08 -2.48
C GLY A 55 -11.46 19.02 -3.44
N GLU A 56 -12.76 18.75 -3.40
CA GLU A 56 -13.41 17.73 -4.23
C GLU A 56 -13.76 18.27 -5.62
N ILE A 57 -13.55 17.45 -6.65
CA ILE A 57 -13.93 17.78 -8.02
C ILE A 57 -14.99 16.79 -8.48
N GLN A 58 -16.19 17.30 -8.77
CA GLN A 58 -17.28 16.49 -9.31
C GLN A 58 -17.45 16.76 -10.80
N ARG A 59 -17.59 15.68 -11.58
CA ARG A 59 -17.87 15.75 -13.02
C ARG A 59 -19.25 15.22 -13.32
N THR A 60 -20.06 16.03 -13.99
CA THR A 60 -21.38 15.61 -14.50
C THR A 60 -21.45 15.79 -16.01
N GLU A 61 -22.16 14.88 -16.68
CA GLU A 61 -22.26 14.84 -18.13
C GLU A 61 -23.69 14.43 -18.52
N SER A 62 -24.42 15.33 -19.17
CA SER A 62 -25.72 15.01 -19.77
C SER A 62 -25.53 14.23 -21.09
N GLY A 63 -26.60 13.60 -21.61
CA GLY A 63 -26.53 12.94 -22.92
C GLY A 63 -26.14 13.90 -24.06
N LEU A 64 -26.55 15.17 -23.97
CA LEU A 64 -26.15 16.20 -24.92
C LEU A 64 -24.67 16.56 -24.76
N ASP A 65 -24.18 16.65 -23.52
CA ASP A 65 -22.76 16.89 -23.24
C ASP A 65 -21.88 15.78 -23.80
N ARG A 66 -22.31 14.52 -23.65
CA ARG A 66 -21.64 13.35 -24.24
C ARG A 66 -21.51 13.48 -25.75
N LEU A 67 -22.62 13.80 -26.42
CA LEU A 67 -22.65 13.98 -27.87
C LEU A 67 -21.74 15.12 -28.33
N LEU A 68 -21.63 16.18 -27.53
CA LEU A 68 -20.81 17.35 -27.82
C LEU A 68 -19.36 17.24 -27.33
N GLY A 69 -19.00 16.15 -26.64
CA GLY A 69 -17.69 15.97 -26.01
C GLY A 69 -17.40 17.01 -24.92
N THR A 70 -18.43 17.48 -24.23
CA THR A 70 -18.34 18.43 -23.11
C THR A 70 -18.71 17.75 -21.79
N SER A 71 -18.40 18.40 -20.66
CA SER A 71 -18.93 18.05 -19.35
C SER A 71 -18.97 19.28 -18.44
N THR A 72 -19.73 19.22 -17.35
CA THR A 72 -19.72 20.25 -16.31
C THR A 72 -18.88 19.79 -15.14
N LEU A 73 -17.97 20.64 -14.69
CA LEU A 73 -17.15 20.41 -13.50
C LEU A 73 -17.64 21.30 -12.36
N VAL A 74 -17.80 20.72 -11.19
CA VAL A 74 -18.10 21.43 -9.93
C VAL A 74 -16.89 21.23 -9.04
N VAL A 75 -16.14 22.30 -8.81
CA VAL A 75 -14.91 22.28 -8.00
C VAL A 75 -15.26 22.85 -6.63
N HIS A 76 -15.26 21.99 -5.62
CA HIS A 76 -15.47 22.36 -4.24
C HIS A 76 -14.14 22.81 -3.62
N ALA A 77 -14.18 23.91 -2.87
CA ALA A 77 -13.02 24.33 -2.11
C ALA A 77 -12.88 23.48 -0.83
N ARG A 78 -11.67 23.38 -0.28
CA ARG A 78 -11.40 22.78 1.04
C ARG A 78 -11.96 23.60 2.19
N ARG A 79 -12.06 24.91 1.98
CA ARG A 79 -12.63 25.89 2.92
C ARG A 79 -14.08 26.19 2.55
N ASP A 80 -14.78 26.89 3.42
CA ASP A 80 -16.19 27.27 3.24
C ASP A 80 -16.34 28.38 2.18
N PHE A 81 -16.09 28.02 0.92
CA PHE A 81 -16.32 28.85 -0.26
C PHE A 81 -17.41 28.22 -1.14
N PRO A 82 -18.20 29.04 -1.85
CA PRO A 82 -19.12 28.54 -2.87
C PRO A 82 -18.38 27.70 -3.92
N PRO A 83 -18.98 26.58 -4.40
CA PRO A 83 -18.34 25.75 -5.40
C PRO A 83 -18.18 26.49 -6.74
N MET A 84 -17.03 26.35 -7.36
CA MET A 84 -16.77 26.92 -8.69
C MET A 84 -17.29 25.95 -9.77
N VAL A 85 -18.24 26.42 -10.58
CA VAL A 85 -18.85 25.62 -11.64
C VAL A 85 -18.27 25.99 -13.00
N LEU A 86 -17.59 25.05 -13.65
CA LEU A 86 -17.11 25.16 -15.02
C LEU A 86 -18.06 24.41 -15.95
N ALA A 87 -18.96 25.13 -16.62
CA ALA A 87 -19.97 24.52 -17.47
C ALA A 87 -19.44 24.18 -18.87
N ARG A 88 -19.88 23.05 -19.41
CA ARG A 88 -19.64 22.67 -20.82
C ARG A 88 -18.18 22.75 -21.25
N VAL A 89 -17.29 22.26 -20.40
CA VAL A 89 -15.86 22.14 -20.64
C VAL A 89 -15.61 21.01 -21.63
N ARG A 90 -14.96 21.30 -22.75
CA ARG A 90 -14.43 20.28 -23.66
C ARG A 90 -13.31 19.53 -22.97
N ARG A 91 -13.29 18.19 -23.10
CA ARG A 91 -12.30 17.34 -22.41
C ARG A 91 -12.33 17.53 -20.89
N GLY A 92 -13.53 17.69 -20.33
CA GLY A 92 -13.65 17.95 -18.90
C GLY A 92 -13.22 16.77 -18.02
N ALA A 93 -13.20 15.53 -18.53
CA ALA A 93 -12.60 14.40 -17.81
C ALA A 93 -11.09 14.59 -17.58
N GLN A 94 -10.37 15.03 -18.61
CA GLN A 94 -8.94 15.32 -18.54
C GLN A 94 -8.67 16.50 -17.59
N LEU A 95 -9.48 17.55 -17.68
CA LEU A 95 -9.34 18.70 -16.78
C LEU A 95 -9.63 18.32 -15.33
N ALA A 96 -10.66 17.53 -15.06
CA ALA A 96 -10.96 17.05 -13.71
C ALA A 96 -9.81 16.25 -13.12
N ALA A 97 -9.31 15.24 -13.84
CA ALA A 97 -8.18 14.43 -13.40
C ALA A 97 -6.91 15.26 -13.20
N PHE A 98 -6.67 16.25 -14.05
CA PHE A 98 -5.54 17.17 -13.91
C PHE A 98 -5.66 18.05 -12.65
N LEU A 99 -6.85 18.59 -12.38
CA LEU A 99 -7.11 19.38 -11.18
C LEU A 99 -7.00 18.54 -9.90
N GLU A 100 -7.45 17.28 -9.92
CA GLU A 100 -7.29 16.34 -8.79
C GLU A 100 -5.81 16.04 -8.51
N LEU A 101 -5.02 15.84 -9.57
CA LEU A 101 -3.59 15.61 -9.46
C LEU A 101 -2.86 16.81 -8.84
N ILE A 102 -3.15 18.02 -9.30
CA ILE A 102 -2.53 19.24 -8.74
C ILE A 102 -3.02 19.50 -7.32
N ALA A 103 -4.30 19.29 -7.03
CA ALA A 103 -4.82 19.48 -5.67
C ALA A 103 -4.14 18.54 -4.64
N SER A 104 -3.59 17.42 -5.11
CA SER A 104 -2.83 16.48 -4.28
C SER A 104 -1.39 16.92 -4.03
N ASP A 105 -0.78 17.67 -4.96
CA ASP A 105 0.55 18.28 -4.83
C ASP A 105 0.59 19.69 -5.47
N PRO A 106 0.09 20.73 -4.77
CA PRO A 106 -0.02 22.08 -5.32
C PRO A 106 1.33 22.74 -5.63
N HIS A 107 2.42 22.22 -5.09
CA HIS A 107 3.77 22.74 -5.28
C HIS A 107 4.54 22.03 -6.39
N ALA A 108 3.93 21.04 -7.04
CA ALA A 108 4.52 20.37 -8.20
C ALA A 108 4.81 21.39 -9.32
N PRO A 109 6.00 21.36 -9.95
CA PRO A 109 6.33 22.29 -11.01
C PRO A 109 5.43 22.05 -12.25
N LEU A 110 4.66 23.07 -12.63
CA LEU A 110 3.74 23.02 -13.76
C LEU A 110 4.40 23.58 -15.04
N ASP A 111 4.87 22.67 -15.89
CA ASP A 111 5.39 23.01 -17.22
C ASP A 111 4.24 23.12 -18.25
N PRO A 112 4.06 24.27 -18.95
CA PRO A 112 2.95 24.46 -19.89
C PRO A 112 2.85 23.39 -20.98
N GLU A 113 3.96 22.85 -21.49
CA GLU A 113 3.91 21.77 -22.48
C GLU A 113 3.36 20.47 -21.89
N ARG A 114 3.83 20.07 -20.70
CA ARG A 114 3.30 18.89 -20.01
C ARG A 114 1.81 19.03 -19.71
N VAL A 115 1.36 20.23 -19.30
CA VAL A 115 -0.08 20.49 -19.05
C VAL A 115 -0.88 20.36 -20.34
N ARG A 116 -0.40 20.92 -21.46
CA ARG A 116 -1.05 20.72 -22.77
C ARG A 116 -1.14 19.26 -23.16
N HIS A 117 -0.08 18.48 -22.94
CA HIS A 117 -0.07 17.04 -23.22
C HIS A 117 -1.06 16.27 -22.33
N ALA A 118 -1.08 16.54 -21.03
CA ALA A 118 -2.02 15.93 -20.08
C ALA A 118 -3.48 16.23 -20.46
N LEU A 119 -3.79 17.48 -20.81
CA LEU A 119 -5.13 17.89 -21.22
C LEU A 119 -5.49 17.44 -22.64
N ALA A 120 -4.50 17.09 -23.46
CA ALA A 120 -4.69 16.50 -24.79
C ALA A 120 -4.83 14.98 -24.77
N TRP A 121 -4.50 14.34 -23.65
CA TRP A 121 -4.60 12.90 -23.51
C TRP A 121 -6.06 12.45 -23.58
N GLU A 122 -6.42 11.78 -24.66
CA GLU A 122 -7.68 11.07 -24.78
C GLU A 122 -7.40 9.61 -24.44
N PRO A 123 -7.72 9.13 -23.21
CA PRO A 123 -7.83 7.71 -23.00
C PRO A 123 -8.93 7.25 -23.93
N ARG A 124 -8.56 6.65 -25.07
CA ARG A 124 -9.51 6.02 -25.98
C ARG A 124 -10.23 4.99 -25.12
N ALA A 125 -11.48 5.28 -24.75
CA ALA A 125 -12.37 4.27 -24.21
C ALA A 125 -12.55 3.28 -25.36
N PRO A 126 -11.95 2.08 -25.28
CA PRO A 126 -12.17 1.10 -26.31
C PRO A 126 -13.65 0.70 -26.27
N GLY A 127 -14.25 0.52 -27.44
CA GLY A 127 -15.69 0.24 -27.57
C GLY A 127 -16.15 -0.88 -26.64
N LEU A 128 -17.03 -0.51 -25.69
CA LEU A 128 -17.44 -1.25 -24.50
C LEU A 128 -18.00 -2.67 -24.71
N ALA A 129 -18.26 -3.13 -25.93
CA ALA A 129 -18.87 -4.44 -26.17
C ALA A 129 -17.87 -5.57 -26.52
N ARG A 130 -16.69 -5.26 -27.09
CA ARG A 130 -15.73 -6.29 -27.54
C ARG A 130 -14.54 -6.46 -26.59
N GLU A 131 -14.16 -5.40 -25.87
CA GLU A 131 -13.02 -5.44 -24.96
C GLU A 131 -13.36 -5.80 -23.52
N ALA A 132 -14.62 -5.71 -23.07
CA ALA A 132 -14.99 -6.30 -21.78
C ALA A 132 -14.74 -7.83 -21.77
N LEU A 133 -14.98 -8.49 -22.91
CA LEU A 133 -14.63 -9.90 -23.09
C LEU A 133 -13.12 -10.10 -23.21
N GLY A 134 -12.41 -9.26 -23.96
CA GLY A 134 -10.96 -9.33 -24.12
C GLY A 134 -10.17 -9.07 -22.84
N GLY A 135 -10.57 -8.05 -22.07
CA GLY A 135 -10.01 -7.72 -20.76
C GLY A 135 -10.35 -8.77 -19.70
N PHE A 136 -11.58 -9.30 -19.69
CA PHE A 136 -11.93 -10.43 -18.83
C PHE A 136 -11.14 -11.68 -19.19
N VAL A 137 -10.98 -12.00 -20.47
CA VAL A 137 -10.14 -13.11 -20.94
C VAL A 137 -8.66 -12.86 -20.62
N ALA A 138 -8.14 -11.64 -20.79
CA ALA A 138 -6.75 -11.31 -20.45
C ALA A 138 -6.51 -11.40 -18.93
N VAL A 139 -7.45 -10.94 -18.11
CA VAL A 139 -7.40 -11.11 -16.65
C VAL A 139 -7.48 -12.58 -16.27
N LEU A 140 -8.37 -13.36 -16.89
CA LEU A 140 -8.43 -14.82 -16.66
C LEU A 140 -7.16 -15.52 -17.12
N LEU A 141 -6.56 -15.14 -18.25
CA LEU A 141 -5.29 -15.67 -18.74
C LEU A 141 -4.12 -15.23 -17.87
N ALA A 142 -4.14 -14.03 -17.30
CA ALA A 142 -3.16 -13.56 -16.34
C ALA A 142 -3.31 -14.29 -15.00
N ILE A 143 -4.53 -14.46 -14.50
CA ILE A 143 -4.83 -15.25 -13.30
C ILE A 143 -4.43 -16.71 -13.54
N ALA A 144 -4.76 -17.29 -14.69
CA ALA A 144 -4.36 -18.65 -15.05
C ALA A 144 -2.84 -18.74 -15.22
N GLY A 145 -2.19 -17.76 -15.84
CA GLY A 145 -0.73 -17.71 -15.99
C GLY A 145 -0.02 -17.56 -14.64
N VAL A 146 -0.55 -16.75 -13.72
CA VAL A 146 -0.07 -16.65 -12.33
C VAL A 146 -0.37 -17.94 -11.58
N ALA A 147 -1.57 -18.51 -11.72
CA ALA A 147 -1.96 -19.74 -11.06
C ALA A 147 -1.14 -20.94 -11.55
N ILE A 148 -0.81 -21.01 -12.85
CA ILE A 148 0.06 -22.02 -13.49
C ILE A 148 1.52 -21.75 -13.15
N GLY A 149 1.97 -20.50 -13.19
CA GLY A 149 3.33 -20.09 -12.82
C GLY A 149 3.63 -20.24 -11.33
N LEU A 150 2.59 -20.21 -10.48
CA LEU A 150 2.66 -20.49 -9.05
C LEU A 150 2.28 -21.94 -8.72
N HIS A 151 1.50 -22.64 -9.57
CA HIS A 151 1.25 -24.07 -9.45
C HIS A 151 2.58 -24.81 -9.61
N GLY A 152 2.95 -25.57 -8.58
CA GLY A 152 4.22 -26.30 -8.56
C GLY A 152 5.43 -25.48 -8.08
N ARG A 153 5.30 -24.17 -7.81
CA ARG A 153 6.35 -23.37 -7.14
C ARG A 153 6.13 -23.15 -5.65
N ALA A 154 5.03 -23.65 -5.09
CA ALA A 154 4.92 -23.79 -3.65
C ALA A 154 6.00 -24.79 -3.21
N ILE A 155 7.13 -24.25 -2.73
CA ILE A 155 8.25 -25.05 -2.26
C ILE A 155 7.69 -26.03 -1.23
N ALA A 156 7.76 -27.33 -1.57
CA ALA A 156 7.32 -28.38 -0.68
C ALA A 156 8.11 -28.24 0.62
N VAL A 157 7.38 -28.08 1.73
CA VAL A 157 7.99 -28.05 3.06
C VAL A 157 8.34 -29.48 3.41
N SER A 158 9.64 -29.76 3.56
CA SER A 158 10.15 -31.01 4.09
C SER A 158 10.00 -30.98 5.62
N TYR A 159 9.29 -31.97 6.14
CA TYR A 159 9.13 -32.19 7.57
C TYR A 159 10.06 -33.29 8.03
N ALA A 160 10.72 -33.09 9.17
CA ALA A 160 11.53 -34.14 9.77
C ALA A 160 10.63 -35.33 10.16
N PRO A 161 11.07 -36.59 9.95
CA PRO A 161 10.32 -37.77 10.35
C PRO A 161 9.96 -37.76 11.84
N ASP A 162 10.77 -37.08 12.65
CA ASP A 162 10.64 -37.00 14.10
C ASP A 162 10.23 -35.61 14.61
N ASP A 163 9.73 -34.70 13.74
CA ASP A 163 9.23 -33.38 14.15
C ASP A 163 8.27 -33.50 15.34
N ALA A 164 8.48 -32.68 16.36
CA ALA A 164 7.74 -32.82 17.61
C ALA A 164 6.22 -32.57 17.47
N ILE A 165 5.82 -31.84 16.42
CA ILE A 165 4.45 -31.39 16.17
C ILE A 165 3.82 -32.09 14.95
N ALA A 166 4.58 -32.26 13.88
CA ALA A 166 4.11 -32.81 12.61
C ALA A 166 5.12 -33.81 12.01
N PRO A 167 5.36 -34.96 12.67
CA PRO A 167 6.31 -35.97 12.19
C PRO A 167 5.92 -36.44 10.78
N GLY A 168 6.86 -36.33 9.84
CA GLY A 168 6.62 -36.65 8.43
C GLY A 168 5.51 -35.80 7.77
N GLY A 169 5.18 -34.64 8.35
CA GLY A 169 4.13 -33.74 7.87
C GLY A 169 2.73 -34.05 8.39
N GLN A 170 2.55 -35.14 9.16
CA GLN A 170 1.27 -35.47 9.78
C GLN A 170 1.19 -34.82 11.16
N LYS A 171 0.31 -33.83 11.31
CA LYS A 171 0.13 -33.12 12.57
C LYS A 171 -0.40 -34.07 13.66
N LYS A 172 0.29 -34.10 14.81
CA LYS A 172 -0.16 -34.83 16.01
C LYS A 172 -1.50 -34.29 16.51
N SER A 173 -2.17 -35.07 17.36
CA SER A 173 -3.41 -34.61 17.98
C SER A 173 -3.17 -33.36 18.83
N GLN A 174 -4.21 -32.54 18.98
CA GLN A 174 -4.18 -31.35 19.85
C GLN A 174 -3.74 -31.69 21.28
N ALA A 175 -4.19 -32.83 21.82
CA ALA A 175 -3.85 -33.26 23.17
C ALA A 175 -2.36 -33.61 23.32
N GLU A 176 -1.77 -34.29 22.33
CA GLU A 176 -0.34 -34.61 22.32
C GLU A 176 0.53 -33.37 22.15
N ILE A 177 0.13 -32.45 21.26
CA ILE A 177 0.83 -31.17 21.08
C ILE A 177 0.80 -30.37 22.37
N ARG A 178 -0.37 -30.26 23.03
CA ARG A 178 -0.49 -29.55 24.31
C ARG A 178 0.39 -30.16 25.38
N ARG A 179 0.36 -31.50 25.51
CA ARG A 179 1.21 -32.21 26.47
C ARG A 179 2.68 -31.88 26.23
N PHE A 180 3.18 -32.04 25.00
CA PHE A 180 4.56 -31.69 24.64
C PHE A 180 4.91 -30.22 24.97
N MET A 181 3.99 -29.29 24.70
CA MET A 181 4.21 -27.88 25.05
C MET A 181 4.35 -27.70 26.57
N GLU A 182 3.50 -28.34 27.36
CA GLU A 182 3.50 -28.24 28.82
C GLU A 182 4.69 -28.97 29.46
N THR A 183 5.08 -30.14 28.94
CA THR A 183 6.10 -31.02 29.55
C THR A 183 7.52 -30.70 29.10
N ASP A 184 7.72 -30.29 27.85
CA ASP A 184 9.05 -30.12 27.26
C ASP A 184 9.34 -28.65 26.97
N VAL A 185 8.40 -27.96 26.33
CA VAL A 185 8.64 -26.59 25.85
C VAL A 185 8.59 -25.57 27.00
N MET A 186 7.57 -25.61 27.85
CA MET A 186 7.37 -24.63 28.91
C MET A 186 8.48 -24.64 29.97
N PRO A 187 8.98 -25.78 30.47
CA PRO A 187 10.10 -25.80 31.41
C PRO A 187 11.36 -25.14 30.81
N TRP A 188 11.71 -25.51 29.58
CA TRP A 188 12.84 -24.88 28.88
C TRP A 188 12.59 -23.39 28.61
N ALA A 189 11.39 -23.02 28.18
CA ALA A 189 11.05 -21.63 27.87
C ALA A 189 11.13 -20.74 29.13
N ARG A 190 10.68 -21.24 30.28
CA ARG A 190 10.79 -20.53 31.56
C ARG A 190 12.25 -20.27 31.93
N GLU A 191 13.11 -21.26 31.79
CA GLU A 191 14.54 -21.10 32.04
C GLU A 191 15.19 -20.12 31.06
N ALA A 192 14.95 -20.31 29.76
CA ALA A 192 15.64 -19.58 28.71
C ALA A 192 15.12 -18.15 28.56
N LEU A 193 13.80 -17.94 28.49
CA LEU A 193 13.19 -16.62 28.33
C LEU A 193 13.06 -15.86 29.65
N GLY A 194 13.01 -16.55 30.80
CA GLY A 194 12.93 -15.90 32.11
C GLY A 194 14.07 -14.91 32.35
N ARG A 195 15.27 -15.21 31.82
CA ARG A 195 16.45 -14.33 31.90
C ARG A 195 16.24 -12.96 31.24
N ILE A 196 15.39 -12.88 30.22
CA ILE A 196 15.12 -11.65 29.46
C ILE A 196 13.73 -11.04 29.72
N LYS A 197 12.87 -11.74 30.47
CA LYS A 197 11.50 -11.28 30.82
C LYS A 197 11.28 -11.02 32.31
N GLY A 198 12.35 -11.09 33.12
CA GLY A 198 12.30 -10.76 34.54
C GLY A 198 11.77 -11.90 35.41
N GLY A 199 12.09 -13.15 35.05
CA GLY A 199 11.82 -14.35 35.86
C GLY A 199 11.05 -15.45 35.13
N PRO A 200 11.20 -16.72 35.55
CA PRO A 200 10.53 -17.87 34.94
C PRO A 200 9.00 -17.80 35.09
N ASP A 201 8.48 -17.28 36.19
CA ASP A 201 7.03 -17.22 36.47
C ASP A 201 6.26 -16.28 35.53
N ARG A 202 6.98 -15.39 34.83
CA ARG A 202 6.42 -14.49 33.82
C ARG A 202 6.29 -15.14 32.45
N ILE A 203 6.85 -16.33 32.26
CA ILE A 203 6.76 -17.05 31.00
C ILE A 203 5.55 -17.98 31.04
N THR A 204 4.52 -17.59 30.30
CA THR A 204 3.28 -18.34 30.11
C THR A 204 3.09 -18.71 28.64
N CYS A 205 2.13 -19.59 28.35
CA CYS A 205 1.79 -19.92 26.97
C CYS A 205 1.36 -18.66 26.17
N GLU A 206 0.70 -17.69 26.79
CA GLU A 206 0.33 -16.39 26.17
C GLU A 206 1.54 -15.52 25.84
N THR A 207 2.68 -15.73 26.50
CA THR A 207 3.93 -15.05 26.13
C THR A 207 4.39 -15.45 24.73
N CYS A 208 4.17 -16.71 24.36
CA CYS A 208 4.56 -17.26 23.06
C CYS A 208 3.42 -17.21 22.03
N HIS A 209 2.18 -17.39 22.48
CA HIS A 209 1.00 -17.53 21.62
C HIS A 209 0.04 -16.32 21.69
N GLY A 210 0.38 -15.24 22.39
CA GLY A 210 -0.42 -14.02 22.52
C GLY A 210 -1.61 -14.13 23.48
N ALA A 211 -2.22 -12.98 23.82
CA ALA A 211 -3.25 -12.86 24.86
C ALA A 211 -4.54 -13.68 24.64
N SER A 212 -4.78 -14.19 23.42
CA SER A 212 -5.95 -15.02 23.06
C SER A 212 -5.55 -16.42 22.59
N ALA A 213 -4.42 -16.93 23.08
CA ALA A 213 -3.86 -18.20 22.66
C ALA A 213 -4.86 -19.36 22.74
N ASN A 214 -5.59 -19.49 23.85
CA ASN A 214 -6.58 -20.55 24.04
C ASN A 214 -7.71 -20.48 22.99
N ALA A 215 -8.29 -19.29 22.76
CA ALA A 215 -9.32 -19.08 21.74
C ALA A 215 -8.84 -19.39 20.31
N ARG A 216 -7.53 -19.29 20.05
CA ARG A 216 -6.90 -19.61 18.75
C ARG A 216 -6.35 -21.04 18.71
N GLY A 217 -6.70 -21.89 19.67
CA GLY A 217 -6.22 -23.27 19.74
C GLY A 217 -4.69 -23.35 19.81
N TRP A 218 -4.06 -22.39 20.50
CA TRP A 218 -2.62 -22.25 20.66
C TRP A 218 -1.86 -22.10 19.34
N GLN A 219 -2.53 -21.67 18.28
CA GLN A 219 -1.85 -21.31 17.04
C GLN A 219 -0.95 -20.10 17.28
N MET A 220 0.32 -20.25 16.92
CA MET A 220 1.22 -19.10 16.86
C MET A 220 0.63 -18.07 15.88
N PRO A 221 0.71 -16.77 16.20
CA PRO A 221 0.21 -15.75 15.30
C PRO A 221 0.91 -15.84 13.93
N ALA A 222 0.14 -15.71 12.84
CA ALA A 222 0.68 -15.72 11.49
C ALA A 222 1.57 -14.49 11.23
N VAL A 223 2.62 -14.68 10.42
CA VAL A 223 3.58 -13.64 10.00
C VAL A 223 2.98 -12.65 9.00
N SER A 224 1.84 -13.01 8.37
CA SER A 224 1.31 -12.31 7.21
C SER A 224 0.60 -11.01 7.57
N ALA A 225 1.38 -9.97 7.87
CA ALA A 225 1.10 -8.56 7.66
C ALA A 225 2.22 -7.74 8.31
N LEU A 226 3.45 -7.87 7.81
CA LEU A 226 4.46 -6.86 8.09
C LEU A 226 4.14 -5.67 7.18
N PRO A 227 3.83 -4.49 7.71
CA PRO A 227 3.88 -3.27 6.90
C PRO A 227 5.29 -3.17 6.32
N LEU A 228 5.42 -2.71 5.06
CA LEU A 228 6.70 -2.19 4.60
C LEU A 228 7.08 -1.08 5.59
N PRO A 229 8.20 -1.18 6.32
CA PRO A 229 8.55 -0.16 7.28
C PRO A 229 8.82 1.15 6.52
N ASP A 230 8.28 2.26 7.02
CA ASP A 230 8.58 3.61 6.54
C ASP A 230 9.98 3.99 7.03
N VAL A 231 11.01 3.47 6.35
CA VAL A 231 12.40 3.80 6.60
C VAL A 231 12.83 4.74 5.50
N ARG A 232 13.27 5.95 5.87
CA ARG A 232 13.92 6.87 4.93
C ARG A 232 14.99 6.10 4.17
N ASP A 233 14.79 5.92 2.87
CA ASP A 233 15.56 5.05 1.96
C ASP A 233 17.08 5.28 1.92
N ARG A 234 17.65 6.23 2.66
CA ARG A 234 19.06 6.62 2.58
C ARG A 234 20.02 5.44 2.77
N GLY A 235 20.47 4.86 1.65
CA GLY A 235 21.63 3.98 1.55
C GLY A 235 21.35 2.48 1.47
N TRP A 236 20.08 2.04 1.52
CA TRP A 236 19.73 0.62 1.55
C TRP A 236 19.01 0.13 0.28
N GLU A 237 18.71 1.01 -0.68
CA GLU A 237 17.99 0.65 -1.90
C GLU A 237 18.74 -0.44 -2.70
N ILE A 238 20.07 -0.45 -2.59
CA ILE A 238 20.99 -1.39 -3.26
C ILE A 238 20.83 -2.84 -2.77
N TYR A 239 20.35 -3.05 -1.54
CA TYR A 239 20.19 -4.37 -0.91
C TYR A 239 18.73 -4.86 -0.87
N SER A 240 17.77 -3.99 -1.19
CA SER A 240 16.34 -4.23 -1.02
C SER A 240 15.77 -5.40 -1.85
N SER A 241 16.38 -5.71 -2.99
CA SER A 241 15.98 -6.81 -3.89
C SER A 241 16.57 -8.18 -3.52
N ALA A 242 17.66 -8.22 -2.75
CA ALA A 242 18.35 -9.45 -2.36
C ALA A 242 18.19 -9.80 -0.87
N MET A 243 17.83 -8.82 -0.03
CA MET A 243 17.74 -9.03 1.41
C MET A 243 16.41 -9.67 1.81
N ASP A 244 16.52 -10.82 2.46
CA ASP A 244 15.40 -11.57 2.98
C ASP A 244 14.51 -10.75 3.92
N ALA A 245 13.19 -10.94 3.85
CA ALA A 245 12.24 -10.25 4.73
C ALA A 245 12.54 -10.50 6.23
N GLN A 246 13.12 -11.64 6.60
CA GLN A 246 13.52 -11.92 7.98
C GLN A 246 14.80 -11.24 8.39
N MET A 247 15.80 -11.22 7.52
CA MET A 247 17.04 -10.48 7.78
C MET A 247 16.73 -8.99 7.92
N ARG A 248 15.81 -8.49 7.08
CA ARG A 248 15.28 -7.14 7.14
C ARG A 248 14.56 -6.83 8.45
N ASN A 249 13.61 -7.67 8.88
CA ASN A 249 12.89 -7.47 10.15
C ASN A 249 13.75 -7.65 11.39
N ALA A 250 14.70 -8.58 11.33
CA ALA A 250 15.73 -8.72 12.34
C ALA A 250 16.49 -7.40 12.43
N ILE A 251 17.10 -6.92 11.34
CA ILE A 251 17.86 -5.68 11.34
C ILE A 251 17.00 -4.48 11.80
N TYR A 252 15.78 -4.30 11.32
CA TYR A 252 14.94 -3.16 11.71
C TYR A 252 14.40 -3.22 13.14
N GLY A 253 14.01 -4.40 13.64
CA GLY A 253 13.62 -4.56 15.04
C GLY A 253 14.80 -4.45 16.01
N TYR A 254 16.02 -4.71 15.55
CA TYR A 254 17.23 -4.79 16.39
C TYR A 254 18.09 -3.52 16.35
N VAL A 255 18.02 -2.70 15.30
CA VAL A 255 18.80 -1.45 15.17
C VAL A 255 18.05 -0.23 15.72
N ALA A 256 16.72 -0.30 15.87
CA ALA A 256 15.92 0.83 16.33
C ALA A 256 16.16 1.23 17.81
N GLU A 257 16.64 0.33 18.67
CA GLU A 257 16.98 0.64 20.08
C GLU A 257 18.22 -0.14 20.52
N PHE A 258 19.16 0.54 21.20
CA PHE A 258 20.46 -0.03 21.61
C PHE A 258 20.31 -1.28 22.51
N ASP A 259 19.34 -1.28 23.42
CA ASP A 259 19.06 -2.41 24.33
C ASP A 259 18.50 -3.65 23.62
N ASN A 260 18.04 -3.51 22.36
CA ASN A 260 17.51 -4.62 21.60
C ASN A 260 18.61 -5.47 20.96
N GLN A 261 19.85 -4.98 20.84
CA GLN A 261 20.95 -5.75 20.28
C GLN A 261 21.35 -6.95 21.16
N ALA A 262 21.46 -6.75 22.48
CA ALA A 262 21.80 -7.83 23.41
C ALA A 262 20.69 -8.90 23.46
N LYS A 263 19.41 -8.46 23.50
CA LYS A 263 18.26 -9.37 23.44
C LYS A 263 18.24 -10.12 22.11
N ALA A 264 18.55 -9.47 21.00
CA ALA A 264 18.62 -10.09 19.67
C ALA A 264 19.73 -11.13 19.55
N GLY A 265 20.92 -10.84 20.09
CA GLY A 265 22.01 -11.80 20.21
C GLY A 265 21.55 -13.04 20.97
N TYR A 266 20.98 -12.85 22.16
CA TYR A 266 20.44 -13.94 22.97
C TYR A 266 19.34 -14.74 22.27
N MET A 267 18.43 -14.07 21.53
CA MET A 267 17.40 -14.75 20.75
C MET A 267 18.00 -15.62 19.64
N ARG A 268 19.02 -15.13 18.92
CA ARG A 268 19.66 -15.85 17.80
C ARG A 268 20.56 -16.99 18.27
N GLU A 269 21.27 -16.80 19.37
CA GLU A 269 22.29 -17.75 19.84
C GLU A 269 21.70 -18.81 20.76
N ILE A 270 20.69 -18.46 21.56
CA ILE A 270 20.16 -19.34 22.61
C ILE A 270 18.72 -19.76 22.30
N ILE A 271 17.81 -18.81 22.11
CA ILE A 271 16.37 -19.12 22.04
C ILE A 271 16.01 -19.87 20.76
N VAL A 272 16.35 -19.33 19.59
CA VAL A 272 15.99 -19.94 18.31
C VAL A 272 16.62 -21.33 18.16
N PRO A 273 17.93 -21.54 18.40
CA PRO A 273 18.53 -22.87 18.32
C PRO A 273 17.98 -23.84 19.37
N GLY A 274 17.71 -23.37 20.60
CA GLY A 274 17.15 -24.23 21.65
C GLY A 274 15.73 -24.70 21.33
N MET A 275 14.86 -23.80 20.89
CA MET A 275 13.52 -24.16 20.47
C MET A 275 13.52 -25.03 19.20
N ALA A 276 14.44 -24.78 18.27
CA ALA A 276 14.60 -25.62 17.08
C ALA A 276 14.94 -27.07 17.46
N ARG A 277 15.85 -27.26 18.43
CA ARG A 277 16.18 -28.59 18.96
C ARG A 277 14.97 -29.27 19.62
N LEU A 278 14.20 -28.56 20.45
CA LEU A 278 12.98 -29.11 21.06
C LEU A 278 11.97 -29.57 20.02
N LEU A 279 11.79 -28.77 18.97
CA LEU A 279 10.87 -29.09 17.87
C LEU A 279 11.42 -30.10 16.88
N ARG A 280 12.71 -30.46 17.00
CA ARG A 280 13.45 -31.31 16.05
C ARG A 280 13.41 -30.75 14.63
N ARG A 281 13.68 -29.44 14.55
CA ARG A 281 13.72 -28.64 13.31
C ARG A 281 15.11 -28.01 13.16
N PRO A 282 15.54 -27.69 11.93
CA PRO A 282 16.69 -26.83 11.76
C PRO A 282 16.39 -25.44 12.34
N ALA A 283 17.39 -24.83 12.97
CA ALA A 283 17.34 -23.40 13.30
C ALA A 283 17.42 -22.60 11.99
N TYR A 284 16.80 -21.41 11.97
CA TYR A 284 16.87 -20.52 10.82
C TYR A 284 18.31 -20.11 10.54
N ASP A 285 18.78 -20.40 9.33
CA ASP A 285 20.10 -20.03 8.84
C ASP A 285 20.02 -18.65 8.17
N PHE A 286 20.52 -17.63 8.86
CA PHE A 286 20.53 -16.25 8.38
C PHE A 286 21.44 -16.02 7.16
N THR A 287 22.29 -17.00 6.79
CA THR A 287 23.09 -16.93 5.56
C THR A 287 22.35 -17.45 4.32
N ARG A 288 21.15 -18.00 4.51
CA ARG A 288 20.33 -18.60 3.46
C ARG A 288 19.03 -17.82 3.25
N SER A 289 18.42 -17.95 2.08
CA SER A 289 17.16 -17.28 1.77
C SER A 289 15.99 -17.79 2.64
N TYR A 290 14.94 -17.00 2.81
CA TYR A 290 13.70 -17.44 3.44
C TYR A 290 13.13 -18.67 2.76
N GLN A 291 13.19 -18.72 1.43
CA GLN A 291 12.73 -19.87 0.66
C GLN A 291 13.47 -21.15 1.06
N TYR A 292 14.79 -21.09 1.20
CA TYR A 292 15.60 -22.22 1.65
C TYR A 292 15.22 -22.70 3.06
N ASN A 293 15.06 -21.75 3.99
CA ASN A 293 14.69 -22.03 5.39
C ASN A 293 13.26 -22.57 5.50
N ARG A 294 12.32 -21.96 4.78
CA ARG A 294 10.92 -22.38 4.70
C ARG A 294 10.79 -23.79 4.12
N ALA A 295 11.55 -24.12 3.09
CA ALA A 295 11.59 -25.47 2.50
C ALA A 295 11.92 -26.57 3.52
N ARG A 296 12.65 -26.23 4.58
CA ARG A 296 13.13 -27.16 5.61
C ARG A 296 12.36 -27.05 6.91
N ASN A 297 11.25 -26.29 6.91
CA ASN A 297 10.49 -25.98 8.11
C ASN A 297 11.37 -25.39 9.24
N ALA A 298 12.39 -24.59 8.88
CA ALA A 298 13.35 -24.08 9.84
C ALA A 298 12.70 -23.10 10.82
N LEU A 299 12.99 -23.23 12.11
CA LEU A 299 12.46 -22.34 13.13
C LEU A 299 13.23 -21.02 13.15
N GLY A 300 12.55 -19.91 12.86
CA GLY A 300 13.08 -18.55 12.96
C GLY A 300 12.18 -17.58 13.73
N CYS A 301 12.67 -16.35 13.93
CA CYS A 301 12.02 -15.31 14.74
C CYS A 301 10.57 -15.00 14.34
N TYR A 302 10.24 -15.15 13.06
CA TYR A 302 8.90 -14.95 12.51
C TYR A 302 7.82 -15.84 13.13
N HIS A 303 8.17 -17.03 13.64
CA HIS A 303 7.19 -17.88 14.31
C HIS A 303 6.67 -17.26 15.60
N CYS A 304 7.47 -16.41 16.25
CA CYS A 304 7.15 -15.80 17.54
C CYS A 304 6.74 -14.33 17.42
N HIS A 305 7.27 -13.60 16.44
CA HIS A 305 7.05 -12.16 16.29
C HIS A 305 5.94 -11.86 15.28
N ARG A 306 4.79 -11.45 15.80
CA ARG A 306 3.75 -10.73 15.05
C ARG A 306 4.10 -9.24 15.04
N VAL A 307 4.15 -8.63 13.86
CA VAL A 307 4.00 -7.18 13.76
C VAL A 307 2.50 -6.90 13.65
N LYS A 308 2.01 -6.00 14.49
CA LYS A 308 0.63 -5.50 14.40
C LYS A 308 0.58 -4.39 13.37
#